data_AF-A0A1C3EKN6-F1
#
_entry.id   AF-A0A1C3EKN6-F1
#
_cell.length_a   1.000
_cell.length_b   1.000
_cell.length_c   1.000
_cell.angle_alpha   90.00
_cell.angle_beta   90.00
_cell.angle_gamma   90.00
#
_symmetry.space_group_name_H-M   'P 1'
#
loop_
_entity.id
_entity.type
_entity.pdbx_description
1 polymer ?
#
loop_
_entity_poly.entity_id
_entity_poly.type
_entity_poly.pdbx_seq_one_letter_code
_entity_poly.pdbx_strand_id
1 'polypeptide(L)'
;MKCWARSVSGCCTTQSREHYITKGLFSGKIVKVKNAPFLGGGMKQLSKASLTRKCLCKKHNELLSIFDDEAIRFGKALEYALNLSLERRHSKQKKFSVHNKHIDREKLTRWFVKTFLGLYEFFQYPPAVVESELARLVYSRNKKVANSIQLNIEMQKNENFDIKQVVSVHLWKRTEQL
;
A
#
# COMPACT_ATOMS: atom_id res chain seq x y z
N MET A 1 -0.37 -23.76 -4.96
CA MET A 1 -0.30 -22.63 -4.01
C MET A 1 -0.48 -21.31 -4.76
N LYS A 2 -1.29 -20.38 -4.25
CA LYS A 2 -1.51 -19.07 -4.87
C LYS A 2 -0.56 -18.06 -4.21
N CYS A 3 0.45 -17.61 -4.93
CA CYS A 3 1.46 -16.67 -4.44
C CYS A 3 1.90 -15.75 -5.57
N TRP A 4 1.51 -14.46 -5.52
CA TRP A 4 1.94 -13.47 -6.52
C TRP A 4 3.47 -13.23 -6.50
N ALA A 5 4.14 -13.57 -5.40
CA ALA A 5 5.60 -13.47 -5.24
C ALA A 5 6.38 -14.69 -5.79
N ARG A 6 5.71 -15.66 -6.44
CA ARG A 6 6.34 -16.89 -6.93
C ARG A 6 7.43 -16.64 -7.97
N SER A 7 7.29 -15.58 -8.77
CA SER A 7 8.27 -15.18 -9.80
C SER A 7 9.55 -14.56 -9.22
N VAL A 8 9.53 -14.18 -7.93
CA VAL A 8 10.68 -13.55 -7.26
C VAL A 8 11.62 -14.59 -6.69
N SER A 9 11.08 -15.66 -6.08
CA SER A 9 11.86 -16.77 -5.52
C SER A 9 10.99 -17.99 -5.24
N GLY A 10 11.65 -19.12 -4.97
CA GLY A 10 10.99 -20.35 -4.56
C GLY A 10 10.05 -20.17 -3.36
N CYS A 11 8.82 -20.63 -3.56
CA CYS A 11 7.73 -20.67 -2.59
C CYS A 11 7.96 -21.74 -1.52
N CYS A 12 7.53 -21.48 -0.28
CA CYS A 12 7.46 -22.53 0.76
C CYS A 12 6.22 -23.42 0.57
N THR A 13 6.02 -24.44 1.41
CA THR A 13 4.87 -25.36 1.31
C THR A 13 3.60 -24.83 1.98
N THR A 14 3.71 -23.79 2.82
CA THR A 14 2.58 -23.26 3.62
C THR A 14 1.96 -22.03 2.96
N GLN A 15 0.66 -22.09 2.66
CA GLN A 15 -0.12 -20.92 2.24
C GLN A 15 -0.42 -20.03 3.45
N SER A 16 -0.21 -18.72 3.31
CA SER A 16 -0.56 -17.70 4.29
C SER A 16 -1.73 -16.83 3.80
N ARG A 17 -2.33 -16.12 4.75
CA ARG A 17 -3.31 -15.07 4.53
C ARG A 17 -2.62 -13.72 4.65
N GLU A 18 -2.80 -12.87 3.65
CA GLU A 18 -2.32 -11.50 3.66
C GLU A 18 -3.49 -10.53 3.79
N HIS A 19 -3.30 -9.45 4.54
CA HIS A 19 -4.34 -8.43 4.70
C HIS A 19 -4.53 -7.62 3.42
N TYR A 20 -5.79 -7.33 3.06
CA TYR A 20 -6.08 -6.42 1.94
C TYR A 20 -5.51 -5.03 2.18
N ILE A 21 -5.62 -4.56 3.41
CA ILE A 21 -5.03 -3.34 3.95
C ILE A 21 -4.54 -3.68 5.35
N THR A 22 -3.33 -3.25 5.70
CA THR A 22 -2.68 -3.56 6.99
C THR A 22 -3.61 -3.32 8.17
N LYS A 23 -3.90 -4.39 8.93
CA LYS A 23 -4.86 -4.37 10.06
C LYS A 23 -4.57 -3.30 11.11
N GLY A 24 -3.29 -2.92 11.27
CA GLY A 24 -2.84 -1.93 12.25
C GLY A 24 -3.23 -0.50 11.92
N LEU A 25 -3.73 -0.23 10.70
CA LEU A 25 -4.26 1.07 10.31
C LEU A 25 -5.68 1.33 10.82
N PHE A 26 -6.37 0.29 11.32
CA PHE A 26 -7.73 0.41 11.81
C PHE A 26 -7.77 0.28 13.34
N SER A 27 -8.52 1.15 14.00
CA SER A 27 -8.87 1.04 15.42
C SER A 27 -9.97 -0.01 15.64
N GLY A 28 -10.19 -0.43 16.90
CA GLY A 28 -11.23 -1.41 17.26
C GLY A 28 -10.97 -2.84 16.78
N LYS A 29 -11.92 -3.76 16.96
CA LYS A 29 -11.82 -5.17 16.47
C LYS A 29 -12.61 -5.41 15.18
N ILE A 30 -13.58 -4.56 14.89
CA ILE A 30 -14.52 -4.65 13.77
C ILE A 30 -14.33 -3.43 12.89
N VAL A 31 -14.40 -3.62 11.58
CA VAL A 31 -14.46 -2.53 10.60
C VAL A 31 -15.70 -2.67 9.74
N LYS A 32 -16.23 -1.51 9.32
CA LYS A 32 -17.34 -1.41 8.39
C LYS A 32 -16.76 -1.20 6.99
N VAL A 33 -17.11 -2.07 6.06
CA VAL A 33 -16.70 -1.94 4.66
C VAL A 33 -17.96 -1.72 3.82
N LYS A 34 -17.90 -0.77 2.89
CA LYS A 34 -18.98 -0.45 1.97
C LYS A 34 -18.41 -0.43 0.55
N ASN A 35 -19.17 -0.91 -0.43
CA ASN A 35 -18.81 -0.84 -1.85
C ASN A 35 -17.47 -1.50 -2.17
N ALA A 36 -17.12 -2.61 -1.50
CA ALA A 36 -15.95 -3.41 -1.83
C ALA A 36 -16.36 -4.60 -2.70
N PRO A 37 -16.12 -4.59 -4.02
CA PRO A 37 -16.56 -5.66 -4.93
C PRO A 37 -16.01 -7.03 -4.52
N PHE A 38 -14.77 -7.06 -4.02
CA PHE A 38 -14.11 -8.26 -3.50
C PHE A 38 -14.73 -8.82 -2.21
N LEU A 39 -15.66 -8.10 -1.60
CA LEU A 39 -16.49 -8.54 -0.49
C LEU A 39 -17.97 -8.61 -0.89
N GLY A 40 -18.30 -8.61 -2.18
CA GLY A 40 -19.68 -8.67 -2.68
C GLY A 40 -20.40 -7.33 -2.76
N GLY A 41 -19.69 -6.20 -2.74
CA GLY A 41 -20.22 -4.86 -3.06
C GLY A 41 -21.14 -4.21 -2.01
N GLY A 42 -21.79 -4.98 -1.14
CA GLY A 42 -22.67 -4.45 -0.09
C GLY A 42 -21.94 -3.84 1.11
N MET A 43 -22.71 -3.40 2.10
CA MET A 43 -22.18 -3.02 3.41
C MET A 43 -21.97 -4.26 4.27
N LYS A 44 -20.78 -4.42 4.86
CA LYS A 44 -20.44 -5.53 5.75
C LYS A 44 -19.70 -5.04 6.99
N GLN A 45 -19.99 -5.68 8.12
CA GLN A 45 -19.17 -5.55 9.34
C GLN A 45 -18.31 -6.80 9.45
N LEU A 46 -16.99 -6.63 9.49
CA LEU A 46 -16.04 -7.73 9.49
C LEU A 46 -15.03 -7.54 10.61
N SER A 47 -14.54 -8.65 11.15
CA SER A 47 -13.37 -8.59 12.02
C SER A 47 -12.16 -8.10 11.23
N LYS A 48 -11.27 -7.33 11.86
CA LYS A 48 -10.01 -6.93 11.22
C LYS A 48 -9.19 -8.13 10.75
N ALA A 49 -9.22 -9.23 11.52
CA ALA A 49 -8.53 -10.47 11.19
C ALA A 49 -9.07 -11.15 9.91
N SER A 50 -10.36 -11.01 9.63
CA SER A 50 -10.99 -11.61 8.45
C SER A 50 -10.77 -10.82 7.15
N LEU A 51 -10.27 -9.58 7.21
CA LEU A 51 -9.92 -8.80 6.03
C LEU A 51 -8.59 -9.26 5.43
N THR A 52 -8.59 -10.50 4.96
CA THR A 52 -7.42 -11.16 4.41
C THR A 52 -7.76 -12.01 3.20
N ARG A 53 -6.73 -12.38 2.45
CA ARG A 53 -6.78 -13.24 1.27
C ARG A 53 -5.65 -14.25 1.27
N LYS A 54 -5.92 -15.46 0.77
CA LYS A 54 -4.90 -16.49 0.54
C LYS A 54 -4.15 -16.22 -0.79
N CYS A 55 -3.25 -15.23 -0.80
CA CYS A 55 -2.52 -14.80 -1.99
C CYS A 55 -0.98 -14.83 -1.86
N LEU A 56 -0.45 -15.32 -0.73
CA LEU A 56 0.98 -15.47 -0.48
C LEU A 56 1.31 -16.77 0.27
N CYS A 57 2.52 -17.29 0.08
CA CYS A 57 3.08 -18.30 0.98
C CYS A 57 3.58 -17.67 2.29
N LYS A 58 3.73 -18.47 3.36
CA LYS A 58 4.20 -18.00 4.67
C LYS A 58 5.53 -17.25 4.58
N LYS A 59 6.53 -17.86 3.94
CA LYS A 59 7.86 -17.27 3.70
C LYS A 59 7.78 -15.88 3.08
N HIS A 60 7.03 -15.73 1.99
CA HIS A 60 6.91 -14.44 1.29
C HIS A 60 6.15 -13.42 2.14
N ASN A 61 5.06 -13.84 2.79
CA ASN A 61 4.25 -12.96 3.62
C ASN A 61 5.01 -12.37 4.81
N GLU A 62 5.82 -13.18 5.50
CA GLU A 62 6.59 -12.75 6.67
C GLU A 62 7.59 -11.64 6.33
N LEU A 63 8.19 -11.70 5.14
CA LEU A 63 9.13 -10.67 4.65
C LEU A 63 8.46 -9.31 4.40
N LEU A 64 7.13 -9.23 4.31
CA LEU A 64 6.39 -7.98 4.09
C LEU A 64 6.08 -7.22 5.37
N SER A 65 6.26 -7.83 6.55
CA SER A 65 5.92 -7.24 7.85
C SER A 65 6.58 -5.89 8.10
N ILE A 66 7.83 -5.73 7.67
CA ILE A 66 8.58 -4.46 7.80
C ILE A 66 7.92 -3.29 7.04
N PHE A 67 7.14 -3.57 5.99
CA PHE A 67 6.42 -2.56 5.23
C PHE A 67 5.08 -2.23 5.89
N ASP A 68 4.44 -3.20 6.54
CA ASP A 68 3.26 -2.98 7.38
C ASP A 68 3.58 -2.07 8.55
N ASP A 69 4.71 -2.30 9.22
CA ASP A 69 5.15 -1.49 10.35
C ASP A 69 5.35 -0.01 9.96
N GLU A 70 5.90 0.25 8.78
CA GLU A 70 6.07 1.61 8.27
C GLU A 70 4.73 2.27 7.95
N ALA A 71 3.79 1.53 7.34
CA ALA A 71 2.45 2.05 7.08
C ALA A 71 1.70 2.38 8.38
N ILE A 72 1.82 1.52 9.40
CA ILE A 72 1.26 1.79 10.74
C ILE A 72 1.89 3.05 11.34
N ARG A 73 3.20 3.23 11.21
CA ARG A 73 3.88 4.45 11.67
C ARG A 73 3.36 5.69 10.95
N PHE A 74 3.17 5.62 9.64
CA PHE A 74 2.60 6.69 8.83
C PHE A 74 1.17 7.03 9.27
N GLY A 75 0.30 6.03 9.44
CA GLY A 75 -1.06 6.23 9.93
C GLY A 75 -1.10 6.91 11.30
N LYS A 76 -0.26 6.45 12.24
CA LYS A 76 -0.12 7.08 13.57
C LYS A 76 0.40 8.51 13.50
N ALA A 77 1.30 8.81 12.57
CA ALA A 77 1.81 10.17 12.38
C ALA A 77 0.72 11.12 11.85
N LEU A 78 -0.15 10.64 10.94
CA LEU A 78 -1.31 11.40 10.46
C LEU A 78 -2.34 11.63 11.56
N GLU A 79 -2.69 10.60 12.33
CA GLU A 79 -3.61 10.72 13.47
C GLU A 79 -3.09 11.74 14.49
N TYR A 80 -1.79 11.64 14.81
CA TYR A 80 -1.11 12.60 15.68
C TYR A 80 -1.20 14.04 15.13
N ALA A 81 -0.90 14.24 13.85
CA ALA A 81 -0.93 15.57 13.23
C ALA A 81 -2.36 16.16 13.21
N LEU A 82 -3.37 15.33 12.96
CA LEU A 82 -4.78 15.73 13.00
C LEU A 82 -5.21 16.16 14.40
N ASN A 83 -4.91 15.35 15.42
CA ASN A 83 -5.26 15.65 16.82
C ASN A 83 -4.56 16.92 17.29
N LEU A 84 -3.25 17.05 17.00
CA LEU A 84 -2.50 18.26 17.33
C LEU A 84 -3.06 19.51 16.63
N SER A 85 -3.49 19.38 15.38
CA SER A 85 -4.14 20.47 14.64
C SER A 85 -5.48 20.88 15.26
N LEU A 86 -6.29 19.93 15.70
CA LEU A 86 -7.54 20.19 16.43
C LEU A 86 -7.27 20.90 17.76
N GLU A 87 -6.37 20.37 18.58
CA GLU A 87 -6.01 20.96 19.87
C GLU A 87 -5.52 22.41 19.73
N ARG A 88 -4.67 22.68 18.73
CA ARG A 88 -4.14 24.03 18.48
C ARG A 88 -5.21 25.01 18.03
N ARG A 89 -6.16 24.58 17.19
CA ARG A 89 -7.29 25.42 16.77
C ARG A 89 -8.16 25.87 17.94
N HIS A 90 -8.21 25.09 19.01
CA HIS A 90 -8.97 25.41 20.22
C HIS A 90 -8.11 26.05 21.33
N SER A 91 -6.82 26.27 21.09
CA SER A 91 -5.89 26.81 22.08
C SER A 91 -5.79 28.34 22.01
N LYS A 92 -5.64 28.99 23.18
CA LYS A 92 -5.34 30.43 23.28
C LYS A 92 -3.85 30.76 23.16
N GLN A 93 -2.99 29.75 22.98
CA GLN A 93 -1.54 29.94 22.89
C GLN A 93 -1.14 30.66 21.60
N LYS A 94 -0.21 31.60 21.70
CA LYS A 94 0.32 32.37 20.56
C LYS A 94 1.52 31.71 19.87
N LYS A 95 2.12 30.69 20.51
CA LYS A 95 3.31 29.98 20.03
C LYS A 95 3.11 28.48 20.24
N PHE A 96 3.50 27.70 19.25
CA PHE A 96 3.43 26.24 19.30
C PHE A 96 4.78 25.64 18.95
N SER A 97 5.11 24.51 19.58
CA SER A 97 6.30 23.71 19.25
C SER A 97 6.20 23.11 17.85
N VAL A 98 7.34 22.86 17.20
CA VAL A 98 7.39 22.09 15.95
C VAL A 98 7.54 20.62 16.30
N HIS A 99 6.75 19.76 15.65
CA HIS A 99 6.80 18.30 15.85
C HIS A 99 7.14 17.62 14.55
N ASN A 100 8.17 16.77 14.57
CA ASN A 100 8.63 16.01 13.42
C ASN A 100 8.36 14.53 13.62
N LYS A 101 7.85 13.86 12.57
CA LYS A 101 7.67 12.41 12.52
C LYS A 101 8.40 11.90 11.28
N HIS A 102 9.32 10.95 11.47
CA HIS A 102 10.10 10.39 10.39
C HIS A 102 9.39 9.17 9.78
N ILE A 103 9.34 9.12 8.46
CA ILE A 103 8.74 8.04 7.67
C ILE A 103 9.73 7.60 6.59
N ASP A 104 9.97 6.29 6.53
CA ASP A 104 10.81 5.68 5.50
C ASP A 104 10.01 5.58 4.19
N ARG A 105 10.32 6.50 3.26
CA ARG A 105 9.70 6.59 1.94
C ARG A 105 9.77 5.25 1.19
N GLU A 106 10.89 4.54 1.26
CA GLU A 106 11.10 3.31 0.49
C GLU A 106 10.26 2.14 1.00
N LYS A 107 10.11 2.02 2.32
CA LYS A 107 9.22 1.02 2.93
C LYS A 107 7.76 1.37 2.69
N LEU A 108 7.38 2.64 2.83
CA LEU A 108 6.01 3.07 2.58
C LEU A 108 5.61 2.90 1.11
N THR A 109 6.50 3.22 0.17
CA THR A 109 6.26 2.97 -1.26
C THR A 109 6.03 1.48 -1.52
N ARG A 110 6.87 0.59 -0.98
CA ARG A 110 6.66 -0.86 -1.11
C ARG A 110 5.35 -1.32 -0.48
N TRP A 111 4.96 -0.71 0.64
CA TRP A 111 3.67 -0.94 1.26
C TRP A 111 2.49 -0.66 0.30
N PHE A 112 2.52 0.46 -0.42
CA PHE A 112 1.50 0.76 -1.43
C PHE A 112 1.46 -0.31 -2.54
N VAL A 113 2.63 -0.73 -3.04
CA VAL A 113 2.70 -1.76 -4.09
C VAL A 113 2.21 -3.12 -3.59
N LYS A 114 2.57 -3.57 -2.38
CA LYS A 114 2.03 -4.83 -1.82
C LYS A 114 0.52 -4.76 -1.60
N THR A 115 0.00 -3.61 -1.19
CA THR A 115 -1.44 -3.39 -0.98
C THR A 115 -2.17 -3.49 -2.32
N PHE A 116 -1.62 -2.86 -3.36
CA PHE A 116 -2.12 -2.98 -4.73
C PHE A 116 -2.11 -4.43 -5.22
N LEU A 117 -1.00 -5.16 -5.02
CA LEU A 117 -0.89 -6.58 -5.39
C LEU A 117 -1.89 -7.47 -4.63
N GLY A 118 -2.18 -7.17 -3.36
CA GLY A 118 -3.23 -7.83 -2.59
C GLY A 118 -4.63 -7.69 -3.21
N LEU A 119 -4.85 -6.59 -3.95
CA LEU A 119 -6.10 -6.24 -4.61
C LEU A 119 -6.09 -6.50 -6.13
N TYR A 120 -4.98 -6.95 -6.69
CA TYR A 120 -4.72 -7.01 -8.14
C TYR A 120 -5.85 -7.66 -8.95
N GLU A 121 -6.37 -8.79 -8.50
CA GLU A 121 -7.43 -9.55 -9.20
C GLU A 121 -8.82 -8.92 -9.11
N PHE A 122 -9.00 -7.84 -8.33
CA PHE A 122 -10.30 -7.18 -8.17
C PHE A 122 -10.43 -5.91 -9.00
N PHE A 123 -9.37 -5.47 -9.66
CA PHE A 123 -9.45 -4.37 -10.58
C PHE A 123 -10.16 -4.81 -11.86
N GLN A 124 -11.09 -3.99 -12.32
CA GLN A 124 -11.87 -4.23 -13.54
C GLN A 124 -10.99 -4.31 -14.78
N TYR A 125 -9.89 -3.55 -14.78
CA TYR A 125 -8.94 -3.49 -15.88
C TYR A 125 -7.58 -4.01 -15.42
N PRO A 126 -6.89 -4.81 -16.25
CA PRO A 126 -5.54 -5.24 -15.94
C PRO A 126 -4.62 -4.02 -15.88
N PRO A 127 -3.73 -3.92 -14.88
CA PRO A 127 -2.74 -2.85 -14.86
C PRO A 127 -1.76 -2.98 -16.02
N ALA A 128 -1.24 -1.84 -16.48
CA ALA A 128 -0.23 -1.79 -17.53
C ALA A 128 1.08 -2.51 -17.16
N VAL A 129 1.34 -2.67 -15.85
CA VAL A 129 2.53 -3.33 -15.31
C VAL A 129 2.14 -4.72 -14.85
N VAL A 130 2.87 -5.74 -15.31
CA VAL A 130 2.53 -7.13 -14.98
C VAL A 130 2.82 -7.43 -13.50
N GLU A 131 1.99 -8.31 -12.90
CA GLU A 131 2.08 -8.70 -11.48
C GLU A 131 3.51 -9.08 -11.04
N SER A 132 4.25 -9.79 -11.90
CA SER A 132 5.61 -10.25 -11.59
C SER A 132 6.63 -9.12 -11.44
N GLU A 133 6.46 -8.01 -12.16
CA GLU A 133 7.35 -6.85 -12.08
C GLU A 133 7.09 -6.05 -10.81
N LEU A 134 5.82 -5.85 -10.47
CA LEU A 134 5.42 -5.25 -9.20
C LEU A 134 5.92 -6.09 -8.02
N ALA A 135 5.82 -7.42 -8.11
CA ALA A 135 6.35 -8.32 -7.09
C ALA A 135 7.87 -8.15 -6.92
N ARG A 136 8.62 -8.07 -8.03
CA ARG A 136 10.07 -7.81 -7.99
C ARG A 136 10.39 -6.47 -7.32
N LEU A 137 9.61 -5.42 -7.57
CA LEU A 137 9.82 -4.13 -6.90
C LEU A 137 9.68 -4.24 -5.38
N VAL A 138 8.62 -4.90 -4.90
CA VAL A 138 8.38 -5.10 -3.46
C VAL A 138 9.54 -5.83 -2.77
N TYR A 139 10.02 -6.92 -3.36
CA TYR A 139 11.08 -7.75 -2.76
C TYR A 139 12.50 -7.33 -3.17
N SER A 140 12.66 -6.28 -3.98
CA SER A 140 13.99 -5.82 -4.40
C SER A 140 14.81 -5.29 -3.22
N ARG A 141 16.11 -5.59 -3.22
CA ARG A 141 17.08 -5.02 -2.28
C ARG A 141 17.43 -3.56 -2.60
N ASN A 142 17.00 -3.03 -3.76
CA ASN A 142 17.33 -1.68 -4.22
C ASN A 142 16.57 -0.62 -3.41
N LYS A 143 17.27 0.27 -2.70
CA LYS A 143 16.67 1.35 -1.90
C LYS A 143 16.15 2.55 -2.72
N LYS A 144 15.86 2.38 -4.01
CA LYS A 144 15.37 3.44 -4.91
C LYS A 144 14.06 3.06 -5.63
N VAL A 145 13.23 2.21 -5.02
CA VAL A 145 11.93 1.82 -5.58
C VAL A 145 11.01 3.04 -5.68
N ALA A 146 11.09 3.98 -4.76
CA ALA A 146 10.26 5.19 -4.80
C ALA A 146 10.58 6.10 -6.00
N ASN A 147 11.76 5.96 -6.62
CA ASN A 147 12.07 6.69 -7.86
C ASN A 147 11.46 6.01 -9.10
N SER A 148 11.01 4.76 -8.94
CA SER A 148 10.38 3.97 -9.98
C SER A 148 8.87 4.18 -10.02
N ILE A 149 8.30 4.93 -9.07
CA ILE A 149 6.85 5.17 -8.97
C ILE A 149 6.62 6.69 -9.00
N GLN A 150 5.84 7.15 -9.97
CA GLN A 150 5.52 8.55 -10.15
C GLN A 150 4.01 8.75 -10.22
N LEU A 151 3.52 9.77 -9.51
CA LEU A 151 2.15 10.26 -9.66
C LEU A 151 2.17 11.38 -10.70
N ASN A 152 1.50 11.16 -11.81
CA ASN A 152 1.29 12.13 -12.87
C ASN A 152 -0.13 12.68 -12.77
N ILE A 153 -0.27 13.98 -13.00
CA ILE A 153 -1.56 14.63 -13.17
C ILE A 153 -1.66 14.92 -14.66
N GLU A 154 -2.48 14.13 -15.34
CA GLU A 154 -2.68 14.22 -16.77
C GLU A 154 -3.99 14.94 -17.07
N MET A 155 -3.93 15.90 -17.99
CA MET A 155 -5.10 16.56 -18.56
C MET A 155 -4.97 16.43 -20.07
N GLN A 156 -5.82 15.58 -20.68
CA GLN A 156 -5.80 15.39 -22.12
C GLN A 156 -6.28 16.68 -22.79
N LYS A 157 -5.57 17.11 -23.83
CA LYS A 157 -5.97 18.27 -24.63
C LYS A 157 -7.34 17.98 -25.25
N ASN A 158 -8.34 18.81 -24.97
CA ASN A 158 -9.74 18.71 -25.41
C ASN A 158 -10.69 17.83 -24.57
N GLU A 159 -10.28 17.27 -23.44
CA GLU A 159 -11.23 16.75 -22.44
C GLU A 159 -11.61 17.90 -21.49
N ASN A 160 -12.91 18.08 -21.20
CA ASN A 160 -13.50 19.20 -20.43
C ASN A 160 -12.99 19.26 -18.97
N PHE A 161 -11.73 19.66 -18.75
CA PHE A 161 -11.09 19.67 -17.42
C PHE A 161 -11.13 18.32 -16.70
N ASP A 162 -11.20 17.20 -17.43
CA ASP A 162 -11.06 15.88 -16.83
C ASP A 162 -9.60 15.66 -16.40
N ILE A 163 -9.32 16.00 -15.15
CA ILE A 163 -8.02 15.78 -14.52
C ILE A 163 -7.94 14.31 -14.12
N LYS A 164 -7.04 13.56 -14.78
CA LYS A 164 -6.74 12.17 -14.46
C LYS A 164 -5.47 12.10 -13.62
N GLN A 165 -5.55 11.48 -12.46
CA GLN A 165 -4.36 11.16 -11.65
C GLN A 165 -3.90 9.75 -12.02
N VAL A 166 -2.70 9.63 -12.58
CA VAL A 166 -2.14 8.37 -13.08
C VAL A 166 -0.89 8.03 -12.29
N VAL A 167 -0.82 6.81 -11.74
CA VAL A 167 0.41 6.30 -11.12
C VAL A 167 1.16 5.48 -12.14
N SER A 168 2.32 5.98 -12.57
CA SER A 168 3.21 5.31 -13.51
C SER A 168 4.32 4.58 -12.77
N VAL A 169 4.66 3.38 -13.26
CA VAL A 169 5.79 2.61 -12.74
C VAL A 169 6.84 2.49 -13.85
N HIS A 170 8.02 3.08 -13.62
CA HIS A 170 9.15 3.02 -14.52
C HIS A 170 10.11 1.92 -14.06
N LEU A 171 10.20 0.86 -14.84
CA LEU A 171 11.13 -0.22 -14.56
C LEU A 171 12.53 0.17 -15.03
N TRP A 172 13.52 -0.18 -14.21
CA TRP A 172 14.92 0.02 -14.57
C TRP A 172 15.24 -0.96 -15.71
N LYS A 173 15.59 -0.44 -16.88
CA LYS A 173 16.26 -1.25 -17.89
C LYS A 173 17.58 -1.71 -17.25
N ARG A 174 17.81 -3.02 -17.14
CA ARG A 174 19.12 -3.54 -16.74
C ARG A 174 20.15 -2.94 -17.69
N THR A 175 21.04 -2.10 -17.18
CA THR A 175 22.39 -2.07 -17.73
C THR A 175 22.99 -3.40 -17.30
N GLU A 176 23.18 -4.29 -18.27
CA GLU A 176 23.92 -5.53 -18.06
C GLU A 176 25.33 -5.17 -17.62
N GLN A 177 25.63 -5.45 -16.35
CA GLN A 177 27.00 -5.67 -15.92
C GLN A 177 26.97 -7.00 -15.17
N LEU A 178 27.37 -8.04 -15.91
CA LEU A 178 27.88 -9.30 -15.39
C LEU A 178 29.22 -9.04 -14.70
#